data_AF-A0A6U6BX54-F1
#
_entry.id   AF-A0A6U6BX54-F1
#
_cell.length_a   1.000
_cell.length_b   1.000
_cell.length_c   1.000
_cell.angle_alpha   90.00
_cell.angle_beta   90.00
_cell.angle_gamma   90.00
#
_symmetry.space_group_name_H-M   'P 1'
#
loop_
_entity.id
_entity.type
_entity.pdbx_description
1 polymer ?
#
loop_
_entity_poly.entity_id
_entity_poly.type
_entity_poly.pdbx_seq_one_letter_code
_entity_poly.pdbx_strand_id
1 'polypeptide(L)'
;MLNEFTYSRYKMNNCECHSILQDRVQELLQFIDELKRLAKFLGLGNHGLVFQELLGLSNSGNKKEESIITGLVKLDQYLEPDRIAQLCRHVDDLRMLLRLKVQDGSDLQTAAKTLRDSYHFFVSLQRHAEEKGTTCYEFLEQLRQF
;
A
#
# COMPACT_ATOMS: atom_id res chain seq x y z
N MET A 1 -10.92 42.55 2.13
CA MET A 1 -9.78 42.19 1.26
C MET A 1 -8.97 41.11 1.96
N LEU A 2 -9.44 39.87 1.87
CA LEU A 2 -8.79 38.69 2.43
C LEU A 2 -8.04 37.98 1.30
N ASN A 3 -6.71 38.00 1.39
CA ASN A 3 -5.77 36.95 1.00
C ASN A 3 -5.95 36.25 -0.36
N GLU A 4 -5.59 36.91 -1.46
CA GLU A 4 -5.22 36.21 -2.72
C GLU A 4 -3.87 35.46 -2.60
N PHE A 5 -3.06 35.75 -1.57
CA PHE A 5 -1.74 35.14 -1.39
C PHE A 5 -1.75 33.73 -0.79
N THR A 6 -2.83 33.28 -0.15
CA THR A 6 -2.92 31.89 0.37
C THR A 6 -3.38 30.87 -0.67
N TYR A 7 -4.04 31.31 -1.75
CA TYR A 7 -4.48 30.41 -2.83
C TYR A 7 -3.29 29.97 -3.71
N SER A 8 -2.26 30.80 -3.83
CA SER A 8 -1.08 30.53 -4.67
C SER A 8 -0.13 29.47 -4.07
N ARG A 9 -0.20 29.20 -2.75
CA ARG A 9 0.61 28.14 -2.11
C ARG A 9 -0.01 26.74 -2.19
N TYR A 10 -1.32 26.63 -2.47
CA TYR A 10 -1.99 25.35 -2.76
C TYR A 10 -1.89 24.93 -4.23
N LYS A 11 -1.32 25.78 -5.09
CA LYS A 11 -0.66 25.36 -6.35
C LYS A 11 0.69 24.69 -6.08
N MET A 12 0.86 24.01 -4.94
CA MET A 12 1.91 23.01 -4.82
C MET A 12 1.63 21.94 -5.88
N ASN A 13 2.42 22.02 -6.95
CA ASN A 13 2.57 21.09 -8.06
C ASN A 13 1.68 19.84 -7.93
N ASN A 14 0.46 19.91 -8.47
CA ASN A 14 -0.45 18.76 -8.53
C ASN A 14 0.23 17.51 -9.14
N CYS A 15 1.28 17.68 -9.95
CA CYS A 15 2.08 16.58 -10.48
C CYS A 15 2.86 15.79 -9.40
N GLU A 16 3.40 16.43 -8.36
CA GLU A 16 4.28 15.74 -7.39
C GLU A 16 3.50 14.82 -6.44
N CYS A 17 2.28 15.19 -6.06
CA CYS A 17 1.45 14.35 -5.18
C CYS A 17 1.00 13.05 -5.89
N HIS A 18 0.75 13.13 -7.21
CA HIS A 18 0.32 11.97 -7.99
C HIS A 18 1.45 10.97 -8.21
N SER A 19 2.67 11.44 -8.49
CA SER A 19 3.83 10.55 -8.63
C SER A 19 4.11 9.79 -7.34
N ILE A 20 4.04 10.48 -6.18
CA ILE A 20 4.25 9.84 -4.87
C ILE A 20 3.23 8.73 -4.62
N LEU A 21 1.95 8.96 -4.93
CA LEU A 21 0.91 7.94 -4.75
C LEU A 21 1.10 6.74 -5.70
N GLN A 22 1.45 7.01 -6.96
CA GLN A 22 1.70 5.97 -7.95
C GLN A 22 2.88 5.09 -7.55
N ASP A 23 3.98 5.70 -7.14
CA ASP A 23 5.17 5.00 -6.64
C ASP A 23 4.82 4.15 -5.42
N ARG A 24 4.04 4.70 -4.49
CA ARG A 24 3.62 3.99 -3.29
C ARG A 24 2.73 2.78 -3.58
N VAL A 25 1.79 2.91 -4.52
CA VAL A 25 0.95 1.78 -4.94
C VAL A 25 1.81 0.70 -5.60
N GLN A 26 2.76 1.09 -6.43
CA GLN A 26 3.67 0.17 -7.10
C GLN A 26 4.54 -0.60 -6.10
N GLU A 27 5.08 0.07 -5.08
CA GLU A 27 5.83 -0.56 -3.98
C GLU A 27 4.98 -1.61 -3.25
N LEU A 28 3.71 -1.32 -2.98
CA LEU A 28 2.81 -2.25 -2.29
C LEU A 28 2.44 -3.46 -3.17
N LEU A 29 2.31 -3.28 -4.49
CA LEU A 29 2.13 -4.39 -5.42
C LEU A 29 3.37 -5.30 -5.43
N GLN A 30 4.56 -4.71 -5.47
CA GLN A 30 5.81 -5.47 -5.40
C GLN A 30 5.95 -6.23 -4.08
N PHE A 31 5.54 -5.60 -2.97
CA PHE A 31 5.49 -6.23 -1.65
C PHE A 31 4.55 -7.45 -1.66
N ILE A 32 3.34 -7.36 -2.22
CA ILE A 32 2.43 -8.52 -2.31
C ILE A 32 3.05 -9.67 -3.12
N ASP A 33 3.76 -9.36 -4.21
CA ASP A 33 4.45 -10.38 -5.01
C ASP A 33 5.69 -10.93 -4.29
N GLU A 34 6.33 -10.15 -3.44
CA GLU A 34 7.37 -10.64 -2.53
C GLU A 34 6.82 -11.61 -1.48
N LEU A 35 5.66 -11.35 -0.88
CA LEU A 35 5.02 -12.29 0.05
C LEU A 35 4.79 -13.65 -0.60
N LYS A 36 4.38 -13.68 -1.88
CA LYS A 36 4.21 -14.92 -2.64
C LYS A 36 5.54 -15.64 -2.84
N ARG A 37 6.61 -14.90 -3.16
CA ARG A 37 7.96 -15.46 -3.34
C ARG A 37 8.51 -16.02 -2.03
N LEU A 38 8.36 -15.29 -0.92
CA LEU A 38 8.74 -15.75 0.42
C LEU A 38 7.95 -17.00 0.82
N ALA A 39 6.63 -16.99 0.62
CA ALA A 39 5.80 -18.16 0.91
C ALA A 39 6.27 -19.39 0.13
N LYS A 40 6.53 -19.24 -1.18
CA LYS A 40 7.06 -20.32 -2.00
C LYS A 40 8.43 -20.80 -1.53
N PHE A 41 9.35 -19.87 -1.20
CA PHE A 41 10.68 -20.19 -0.69
C PHE A 41 10.61 -21.00 0.62
N LEU A 42 9.67 -20.64 1.49
CA LEU A 42 9.44 -21.30 2.77
C LEU A 42 8.59 -22.59 2.66
N GLY A 43 8.18 -22.98 1.45
CA GLY A 43 7.32 -24.15 1.24
C GLY A 43 5.88 -23.97 1.75
N LEU A 44 5.43 -22.74 1.92
CA LEU A 44 4.08 -22.41 2.39
C LEU A 44 3.10 -22.36 1.21
N GLY A 45 2.00 -23.11 1.32
CA GLY A 45 0.90 -23.07 0.34
C GLY A 45 0.07 -21.79 0.39
N ASN A 46 0.19 -21.00 1.47
CA ASN A 46 -0.58 -19.79 1.70
C ASN A 46 0.32 -18.61 2.08
N HIS A 47 0.40 -17.62 1.20
CA HIS A 47 1.19 -16.41 1.42
C HIS A 47 0.58 -15.42 2.42
N GLY A 48 -0.70 -15.60 2.79
CA GLY A 48 -1.32 -14.90 3.91
C GLY A 48 -0.67 -15.22 5.25
N LEU A 49 -0.05 -16.40 5.40
CA LEU A 49 0.68 -16.76 6.62
C LEU A 49 1.94 -15.91 6.81
N VAL A 50 2.66 -15.59 5.72
CA VAL A 50 3.81 -14.69 5.76
C VAL A 50 3.38 -13.28 6.17
N PHE A 51 2.24 -12.82 5.64
CA PHE A 51 1.68 -11.53 6.01
C PHE A 51 1.27 -11.48 7.49
N GLN A 52 0.59 -12.52 7.99
CA GLN A 52 0.19 -12.61 9.39
C GLN A 52 1.39 -12.65 10.34
N GLU A 53 2.47 -13.31 9.94
CA GLU A 53 3.71 -13.31 10.72
C GLU A 53 4.31 -11.90 10.81
N LEU A 54 4.48 -11.23 9.66
CA LEU A 54 4.96 -9.85 9.62
C LEU A 54 4.06 -8.88 10.40
N LEU A 55 2.75 -9.12 10.38
CA LEU A 55 1.77 -8.37 11.15
C LEU A 55 1.94 -8.59 12.66
N GLY A 56 2.17 -9.83 13.09
CA GLY A 56 2.51 -10.16 14.47
C GLY A 56 3.77 -9.40 14.91
N LEU A 57 4.83 -9.47 14.10
CA LEU A 57 6.09 -8.79 14.36
C LEU A 57 5.95 -7.26 14.43
N SER A 58 5.10 -6.66 13.58
CA SER A 58 4.82 -5.21 13.63
C SER A 58 4.16 -4.80 14.96
N ASN A 59 3.17 -5.59 15.43
CA ASN A 59 2.41 -5.25 16.63
C ASN A 59 3.19 -5.51 17.94
N SER A 60 4.11 -6.49 17.96
CA SER A 60 4.80 -6.90 19.18
C SER A 60 5.89 -5.94 19.67
N GLY A 61 6.25 -4.91 18.88
CA GLY A 61 7.14 -3.82 19.30
C GLY A 61 8.41 -4.31 20.01
N ASN A 62 9.37 -4.87 19.27
CA ASN A 62 10.65 -5.42 19.75
C ASN A 62 10.61 -6.47 20.88
N LYS A 63 9.45 -6.77 21.47
CA LYS A 63 9.33 -7.87 22.42
C LYS A 63 9.35 -9.16 21.61
N LYS A 64 10.38 -9.99 21.85
CA LYS A 64 10.49 -11.37 21.35
C LYS A 64 9.43 -12.26 22.01
N GLU A 65 8.16 -11.89 21.91
CA GLU A 65 7.08 -12.80 22.23
C GLU A 65 6.98 -13.80 21.07
N GLU A 66 6.96 -15.09 21.42
CA GLU A 66 6.79 -16.17 20.46
C GLU A 66 5.57 -15.86 19.59
N SER A 67 5.77 -15.85 18.26
CA SER A 67 4.69 -15.53 17.34
C SER A 67 3.48 -16.41 17.61
N ILE A 68 2.40 -15.77 18.05
CA ILE A 68 1.13 -16.43 18.43
C ILE A 68 0.54 -17.19 17.23
N ILE A 69 0.90 -16.81 16.00
CA ILE A 69 0.35 -17.38 14.78
C ILE A 69 1.29 -18.45 14.17
N THR A 70 2.63 -18.37 14.32
CA THR A 70 3.52 -19.26 13.57
C THR A 70 4.77 -19.77 14.31
N GLY A 71 4.63 -20.93 14.95
CA GLY A 71 5.78 -21.87 15.05
C GLY A 71 6.27 -22.37 13.67
N LEU A 72 5.53 -22.04 12.59
CA LEU A 72 5.73 -22.50 11.22
C LEU A 72 6.61 -21.56 10.37
N VAL A 73 6.69 -20.25 10.70
CA VAL A 73 7.35 -19.27 9.85
C VAL A 73 8.40 -18.50 10.65
N LYS A 74 9.66 -18.90 10.54
CA LYS A 74 10.79 -18.25 11.21
C LYS A 74 11.52 -17.31 10.25
N LEU A 75 10.97 -16.12 10.01
CA LEU A 75 11.52 -15.15 9.05
C LEU A 75 12.92 -14.67 9.42
N ASP A 76 13.20 -14.58 10.72
CA ASP A 76 14.49 -14.18 11.30
C ASP A 76 15.64 -15.16 10.98
N GLN A 77 15.34 -16.39 10.55
CA GLN A 77 16.34 -17.35 10.09
C GLN A 77 16.77 -17.13 8.63
N TYR A 78 16.00 -16.37 7.85
CA TYR A 78 16.19 -16.22 6.41
C TYR A 78 16.39 -14.77 5.97
N LEU A 79 15.97 -13.80 6.78
CA LEU A 79 15.99 -12.39 6.45
C LEU A 79 16.69 -11.58 7.54
N GLU A 80 17.48 -10.60 7.10
CA GLU A 80 18.11 -9.64 8.00
C GLU A 80 17.06 -8.79 8.74
N PRO A 81 17.34 -8.36 9.99
CA PRO A 81 16.40 -7.56 10.79
C PRO A 81 15.88 -6.30 10.07
N ASP A 82 16.75 -5.59 9.35
CA ASP A 82 16.37 -4.39 8.60
C ASP A 82 15.37 -4.70 7.49
N ARG A 83 15.50 -5.86 6.84
CA ARG A 83 14.58 -6.31 5.81
C ARG A 83 13.22 -6.66 6.41
N ILE A 84 13.20 -7.34 7.56
CA ILE A 84 11.95 -7.63 8.29
C ILE A 84 11.26 -6.32 8.68
N ALA A 85 12.00 -5.36 9.22
CA ALA A 85 11.46 -4.05 9.58
C ALA A 85 10.87 -3.30 8.37
N GLN A 86 11.51 -3.40 7.20
CA GLN A 86 10.95 -2.85 5.96
C GLN A 86 9.66 -3.53 5.54
N LEU A 87 9.58 -4.87 5.61
CA LEU A 87 8.37 -5.61 5.27
C LEU A 87 7.23 -5.30 6.25
N CYS A 88 7.51 -5.14 7.54
CA CYS A 88 6.53 -4.71 8.54
C CYS A 88 5.95 -3.33 8.22
N ARG A 89 6.78 -2.36 7.78
CA ARG A 89 6.26 -1.06 7.32
C ARG A 89 5.28 -1.22 6.15
N HIS A 90 5.60 -2.06 5.17
CA HIS A 90 4.67 -2.32 4.06
C HIS A 90 3.37 -3.00 4.51
N VAL A 91 3.40 -3.86 5.53
CA VAL A 91 2.18 -4.40 6.16
C VAL A 91 1.31 -3.28 6.71
N ASP A 92 1.91 -2.35 7.47
CA ASP A 92 1.18 -1.24 8.07
C ASP A 92 0.57 -0.31 7.02
N ASP A 93 1.34 0.02 5.99
CA ASP A 93 0.88 0.84 4.88
C ASP A 93 -0.28 0.18 4.10
N LEU A 94 -0.19 -1.13 3.85
CA LEU A 94 -1.28 -1.88 3.20
C LEU A 94 -2.55 -1.89 4.07
N ARG A 95 -2.40 -2.06 5.39
CA ARG A 95 -3.52 -2.02 6.34
C ARG A 95 -4.17 -0.65 6.42
N MET A 96 -3.36 0.41 6.46
CA MET A 96 -3.86 1.78 6.50
C MET A 96 -4.64 2.14 5.25
N LEU A 97 -4.15 1.75 4.07
CA LEU A 97 -4.78 2.10 2.80
C LEU A 97 -6.07 1.32 2.54
N LEU A 98 -6.07 0.01 2.80
CA LEU A 98 -7.19 -0.83 2.41
C LEU A 98 -8.17 -1.12 3.55
N ARG A 99 -7.77 -0.85 4.80
CA ARG A 99 -8.53 -1.21 6.03
C ARG A 99 -8.97 -2.69 6.04
N LEU A 100 -8.24 -3.55 5.33
CA LEU A 100 -8.57 -4.96 5.16
C LEU A 100 -8.09 -5.77 6.36
N LYS A 101 -8.92 -6.73 6.77
CA LYS A 101 -8.50 -7.84 7.63
C LYS A 101 -8.00 -8.95 6.72
N VAL A 102 -6.68 -9.10 6.60
CA VAL A 102 -6.08 -10.16 5.78
C VAL A 102 -6.01 -11.45 6.60
N GLN A 103 -6.79 -12.45 6.21
CA GLN A 103 -6.83 -13.78 6.79
C GLN A 103 -6.07 -14.80 5.95
N ASP A 104 -6.06 -14.64 4.63
CA ASP A 104 -5.42 -15.59 3.73
C ASP A 104 -4.85 -14.95 2.44
N GLY A 105 -4.38 -15.79 1.53
CA GLY A 105 -3.86 -15.37 0.24
C GLY A 105 -4.91 -14.82 -0.73
N SER A 106 -6.20 -15.16 -0.57
CA SER A 106 -7.29 -14.62 -1.39
C SER A 106 -7.53 -13.14 -1.05
N ASP A 107 -7.43 -12.79 0.24
CA ASP A 107 -7.51 -11.40 0.70
C ASP A 107 -6.38 -10.55 0.09
N LEU A 108 -5.15 -11.10 0.02
CA LEU A 108 -4.01 -10.41 -0.60
C LEU A 108 -4.16 -10.25 -2.12
N GLN A 109 -4.81 -11.20 -2.80
CA GLN A 109 -5.14 -11.05 -4.21
C GLN A 109 -6.19 -9.95 -4.43
N THR A 110 -7.20 -9.89 -3.57
CA THR A 110 -8.21 -8.82 -3.58
C THR A 110 -7.55 -7.47 -3.31
N ALA A 111 -6.65 -7.39 -2.33
CA ALA A 111 -5.86 -6.19 -2.06
C ALA A 111 -5.06 -5.73 -3.28
N ALA A 112 -4.34 -6.65 -3.94
CA ALA A 112 -3.59 -6.34 -5.15
C ALA A 112 -4.49 -5.85 -6.29
N LYS A 113 -5.68 -6.45 -6.46
CA LYS A 113 -6.65 -5.99 -7.45
C LYS A 113 -7.12 -4.57 -7.14
N THR A 114 -7.52 -4.30 -5.90
CA THR A 114 -7.98 -2.97 -5.46
C THR A 114 -6.91 -1.90 -5.65
N LEU A 115 -5.63 -2.22 -5.36
CA LEU A 115 -4.50 -1.33 -5.61
C LEU A 115 -4.33 -1.00 -7.10
N ARG A 116 -4.41 -2.00 -7.99
CA ARG A 116 -4.34 -1.78 -9.45
C ARG A 116 -5.51 -0.96 -9.97
N ASP A 117 -6.72 -1.27 -9.52
CA ASP A 117 -7.93 -0.53 -9.91
C ASP A 117 -7.82 0.94 -9.47
N SER A 118 -7.33 1.19 -8.25
CA SER A 118 -7.08 2.55 -7.74
C SER A 118 -6.00 3.27 -8.57
N TYR A 119 -4.90 2.59 -8.89
CA TYR A 119 -3.85 3.15 -9.74
C TYR A 119 -4.40 3.58 -11.11
N HIS A 120 -5.12 2.68 -11.79
CA HIS A 120 -5.71 2.97 -13.10
C HIS A 120 -6.73 4.10 -13.04
N PHE A 121 -7.52 4.17 -11.96
CA PHE A 121 -8.44 5.28 -11.73
C PHE A 121 -7.69 6.61 -11.66
N PHE A 122 -6.66 6.73 -10.81
CA PHE A 122 -5.93 7.99 -10.66
C PHE A 122 -5.16 8.40 -11.92
N VAL A 123 -4.55 7.45 -12.63
CA VAL A 123 -3.91 7.71 -13.94
C VAL A 123 -4.94 8.23 -14.95
N SER A 124 -6.12 7.62 -15.00
CA SER A 124 -7.17 8.05 -15.92
C SER A 124 -7.74 9.41 -15.54
N LEU A 125 -7.95 9.65 -14.25
CA LEU A 125 -8.41 10.93 -13.70
C LEU A 125 -7.43 12.06 -14.05
N GLN A 126 -6.12 11.81 -13.86
CA GLN A 126 -5.07 12.76 -14.21
C GLN A 126 -5.08 13.09 -15.69
N ARG A 127 -5.07 12.07 -16.56
CA ARG A 127 -5.09 12.27 -18.01
C ARG A 127 -6.29 13.12 -18.45
N HIS A 128 -7.48 12.82 -17.93
CA HIS A 128 -8.68 13.58 -18.30
C HIS A 128 -8.70 15.00 -17.73
N ALA A 129 -8.16 15.21 -16.53
CA ALA A 129 -7.99 16.56 -15.98
C ALA A 129 -7.03 17.40 -16.84
N GLU A 130 -5.91 16.81 -17.28
CA GLU A 130 -4.96 17.45 -18.20
C GLU A 130 -5.61 17.80 -19.55
N GLU A 131 -6.37 16.88 -20.14
CA GLU A 131 -7.14 17.11 -21.38
C GLU A 131 -8.16 18.26 -21.26
N LYS A 132 -8.69 18.50 -20.05
CA LYS A 132 -9.67 19.55 -19.75
C LYS A 132 -9.05 20.84 -19.24
N GLY A 133 -7.73 20.87 -19.03
CA GLY A 133 -7.04 22.02 -18.44
C GLY A 133 -7.48 22.31 -17.00
N THR A 134 -7.93 21.29 -16.26
CA THR A 134 -8.35 21.39 -14.86
C THR A 134 -7.43 20.57 -13.96
N THR A 135 -7.57 20.75 -12.65
CA THR A 135 -6.89 19.88 -11.67
C THR A 135 -7.64 18.56 -11.49
N CYS A 136 -6.95 17.50 -11.06
CA CYS A 136 -7.59 16.21 -10.77
C CYS A 136 -8.74 16.33 -9.76
N TYR A 137 -8.59 17.22 -8.77
CA TYR A 137 -9.62 17.50 -7.77
C TYR A 137 -10.86 18.14 -8.39
N GLU A 138 -10.68 19.22 -9.17
CA GLU A 138 -11.80 19.89 -9.84
C GLU A 138 -12.52 18.96 -10.81
N PHE A 139 -11.76 18.15 -11.56
CA PHE A 139 -12.33 17.17 -12.46
C PHE A 139 -13.11 16.07 -11.71
N LEU A 140 -12.60 15.60 -10.56
CA LEU A 140 -13.32 14.66 -9.71
C LEU A 140 -14.62 15.25 -9.15
N GLU A 141 -14.60 16.51 -8.71
CA GLU A 141 -15.80 17.20 -8.23
C GLU A 141 -16.85 17.39 -9.33
N GLN A 142 -16.42 17.64 -10.58
CA GLN A 142 -17.33 17.67 -11.73
C GLN A 142 -17.99 16.30 -11.97
N LEU A 143 -17.22 15.21 -11.90
CA LEU A 143 -17.76 13.85 -12.08
C LEU A 143 -18.79 13.48 -11.00
N ARG A 144 -18.68 14.02 -9.79
CA ARG A 144 -19.62 13.77 -8.67
C ARG A 144 -20.97 14.45 -8.81
N GLN A 145 -21.11 15.40 -9.73
CA GLN A 145 -22.36 16.13 -9.96
C GLN A 145 -23.30 15.43 -10.95
N PHE A 146 -22.86 14.33 -11.56
CA PHE A 146 -23.64 13.47 -12.46
C PHE A 146 -24.14 12.22 -11.74
#